data_AF-W9RSS5-F1
#
_entry.id   AF-W9RSS5-F1
#
_cell.length_a   1.000
_cell.length_b   1.000
_cell.length_c   1.000
_cell.angle_alpha   90.00
_cell.angle_beta   90.00
_cell.angle_gamma   90.00
#
_symmetry.space_group_name_H-M   'P 1'
#
loop_
_entity.id
_entity.type
_entity.pdbx_description
1 polymer ?
#
loop_
_entity_poly.entity_id
_entity_poly.type
_entity_poly.pdbx_seq_one_letter_code
_entity_poly.pdbx_strand_id
1 'polypeptide(L)'
;MSSSTLSSILNKHNLTGENFTDWKRNLKIVLTFEKLNVVLNTHCPPEPPIDAPNEVFVAYQRWKDSNDMARCYMMASMSNVLQAQHEDYITARQIMDNLEDMFGGQAAEKHQEALSNLINCRQKDGSSIKEHMLKVMGYLAEVQTNGADIDAESQLTMIFETLSKEYIPFRATFNLSARQNITLTELMQELQKFERMIKGSTIVQANFAEASSSKPSSGNRKKKQIAKKESSSVLPNNGKNKKKNPNSLSAFIAGRWGT
;
A
#
# COMPACT_ATOMS: atom_id res chain seq x y z
N MET A 1 25.00 -33.05 5.40
CA MET A 1 23.55 -32.80 5.40
C MET A 1 23.18 -32.16 4.07
N SER A 2 22.10 -32.58 3.41
CA SER A 2 21.60 -31.90 2.23
C SER A 2 20.92 -30.60 2.67
N SER A 3 21.58 -29.45 2.45
CA SER A 3 20.92 -28.14 2.61
C SER A 3 19.74 -28.10 1.64
N SER A 4 18.52 -28.05 2.16
CA SER A 4 17.35 -27.87 1.30
C SER A 4 17.42 -26.48 0.68
N THR A 5 17.07 -26.34 -0.60
CA THR A 5 17.05 -25.04 -1.30
C THR A 5 16.22 -24.00 -0.53
N LEU A 6 15.19 -24.47 0.18
CA LEU A 6 14.30 -23.67 1.02
C LEU A 6 15.03 -23.04 2.22
N SER A 7 15.97 -23.75 2.86
CA SER A 7 16.77 -23.21 3.99
C SER A 7 17.59 -21.96 3.61
N SER A 8 17.94 -21.80 2.32
CA SER A 8 18.67 -20.61 1.84
C SER A 8 17.88 -19.30 1.97
N ILE A 9 16.56 -19.36 2.15
CA ILE A 9 15.71 -18.19 2.43
C ILE A 9 16.10 -17.58 3.78
N LEU A 10 16.36 -18.42 4.78
CA LEU A 10 16.74 -17.96 6.12
C LEU A 10 18.07 -17.22 6.10
N ASN A 11 19.09 -17.80 5.45
CA ASN A 11 20.42 -17.18 5.32
C ASN A 11 20.41 -15.84 4.56
N LYS A 12 19.41 -15.60 3.70
CA LYS A 12 19.22 -14.33 2.97
C LYS A 12 18.49 -13.27 3.80
N HIS A 13 17.74 -13.70 4.82
CA HIS A 13 16.85 -12.87 5.63
C HIS A 13 17.10 -13.11 7.12
N ASN A 14 18.36 -13.09 7.54
CA ASN A 14 18.75 -13.32 8.93
C ASN A 14 18.04 -12.36 9.90
N LEU A 15 17.69 -12.84 11.09
CA LEU A 15 17.05 -12.06 12.14
C LEU A 15 18.00 -10.99 12.70
N THR A 16 17.59 -9.74 12.59
CA THR A 16 18.26 -8.56 13.15
C THR A 16 17.42 -7.84 14.22
N GLY A 17 16.18 -8.29 14.44
CA GLY A 17 15.21 -7.70 15.37
C GLY A 17 14.05 -7.05 14.61
N GLU A 18 14.29 -5.95 13.90
CA GLU A 18 13.24 -5.19 13.18
C GLU A 18 12.44 -6.02 12.16
N ASN A 19 13.06 -7.07 11.60
CA ASN A 19 12.51 -7.98 10.61
C ASN A 19 11.90 -9.27 11.21
N PHE A 20 11.63 -9.31 12.52
CA PHE A 20 11.14 -10.50 13.22
C PHE A 20 9.91 -11.15 12.56
N THR A 21 8.92 -10.36 12.13
CA THR A 21 7.72 -10.88 11.46
C THR A 21 8.04 -11.68 10.19
N ASP A 22 8.92 -11.14 9.33
CA ASP A 22 9.34 -11.79 8.09
C ASP A 22 10.22 -13.00 8.34
N TRP A 23 11.16 -12.90 9.27
CA TRP A 23 12.01 -14.03 9.65
C TRP A 23 11.18 -15.17 10.25
N LYS A 24 10.23 -14.89 11.16
CA LYS A 24 9.33 -15.86 11.76
C LYS A 24 8.45 -16.55 10.71
N ARG A 25 7.96 -15.80 9.71
CA ARG A 25 7.23 -16.33 8.55
C ARG A 25 8.10 -17.28 7.72
N ASN A 26 9.31 -16.87 7.37
CA ASN A 26 10.28 -17.68 6.62
C ASN A 26 10.68 -18.95 7.38
N LEU A 27 10.91 -18.85 8.70
CA LEU A 27 11.21 -19.98 9.57
C LEU A 27 10.06 -20.98 9.61
N LYS A 28 8.81 -20.49 9.79
CA LYS A 28 7.62 -21.36 9.77
C LYS A 28 7.48 -22.12 8.46
N ILE A 29 7.79 -21.50 7.31
CA ILE A 29 7.81 -22.17 6.01
C ILE A 29 8.85 -23.29 5.98
N VAL A 30 10.10 -23.02 6.39
CA VAL A 30 11.17 -24.03 6.43
C VAL A 30 10.83 -25.17 7.39
N LEU A 31 10.48 -24.87 8.64
CA LEU A 31 10.18 -25.89 9.65
C LEU A 31 8.92 -26.70 9.31
N THR A 32 7.96 -26.13 8.57
CA THR A 32 6.79 -26.90 8.09
C THR A 32 7.19 -27.88 6.99
N PHE A 33 8.02 -27.44 6.03
CA PHE A 33 8.53 -28.30 4.95
C PHE A 33 9.38 -29.46 5.48
N GLU A 34 10.29 -29.18 6.41
CA GLU A 34 11.15 -30.17 7.08
C GLU A 34 10.40 -31.01 8.14
N LYS A 35 9.09 -30.76 8.34
CA LYS A 35 8.21 -31.43 9.35
C LYS A 35 8.62 -31.22 10.81
N LEU A 36 9.39 -30.18 11.09
CA LEU A 36 9.91 -29.81 12.41
C LEU A 36 8.97 -28.90 13.21
N ASN A 37 8.02 -28.20 12.56
CA ASN A 37 7.17 -27.17 13.20
C ASN A 37 6.43 -27.63 14.48
N VAL A 38 6.25 -28.93 14.69
CA VAL A 38 5.69 -29.49 15.94
C VAL A 38 6.47 -29.09 17.20
N VAL A 39 7.81 -28.95 17.12
CA VAL A 39 8.64 -28.68 18.32
C VAL A 39 8.50 -27.27 18.87
N LEU A 40 8.03 -26.31 18.04
CA LEU A 40 7.71 -24.95 18.49
C LEU A 40 6.36 -24.90 19.23
N ASN A 41 5.45 -25.84 18.94
CA ASN A 41 4.06 -25.82 19.41
C ASN A 41 3.77 -26.86 20.50
N THR A 42 4.78 -27.65 20.89
CA THR A 42 4.68 -28.68 21.93
C THR A 42 5.61 -28.37 23.10
N HIS A 43 5.38 -28.99 24.26
CA HIS A 43 6.34 -28.93 25.35
C HIS A 43 7.42 -30.00 25.12
N CYS A 44 8.61 -29.79 25.70
CA CYS A 44 9.62 -30.85 25.76
C CYS A 44 9.00 -32.09 26.42
N PRO A 45 8.99 -33.27 25.77
CA PRO A 45 8.54 -34.49 26.41
C PRO A 45 9.46 -34.81 27.59
N PRO A 46 8.94 -35.37 28.69
CA PRO A 46 9.77 -35.86 29.78
C PRO A 46 10.68 -36.99 29.27
N GLU A 47 11.85 -37.13 29.89
CA GLU A 47 12.73 -38.26 29.61
C GLU A 47 12.02 -39.58 29.99
N PRO A 48 12.00 -40.60 29.11
CA PRO A 48 11.30 -41.85 29.40
C PRO A 48 11.98 -42.60 30.56
N PRO A 49 11.21 -43.21 31.48
CA PRO A 49 11.78 -44.07 32.51
C PRO A 49 12.40 -45.34 31.89
N ILE A 50 13.35 -45.95 32.59
CA ILE A 50 14.19 -47.07 32.09
C ILE A 50 13.36 -48.28 31.62
N ASP A 51 12.18 -48.48 32.20
CA ASP A 51 11.22 -49.55 31.90
C ASP A 51 10.18 -49.18 30.83
N ALA A 52 10.26 -47.98 30.24
CA ALA A 52 9.31 -47.55 29.21
C ALA A 52 9.38 -48.44 27.94
N PRO A 53 8.24 -48.62 27.23
CA PRO A 53 8.25 -49.28 25.93
C PRO A 53 9.21 -48.60 24.95
N ASN A 54 9.91 -49.38 24.13
CA ASN A 54 10.85 -48.88 23.12
C ASN A 54 10.24 -47.80 22.19
N GLU A 55 8.94 -47.89 21.91
CA GLU A 55 8.20 -46.88 21.14
C GLU A 55 8.23 -45.48 21.78
N VAL A 56 8.21 -45.39 23.12
CA VAL A 56 8.30 -44.14 23.88
C VAL A 56 9.70 -43.54 23.76
N PHE A 57 10.75 -44.35 23.89
CA PHE A 57 12.14 -43.93 23.65
C PHE A 57 12.34 -43.44 22.21
N VAL A 58 11.82 -44.15 21.22
CA VAL A 58 11.88 -43.76 19.81
C VAL A 58 11.12 -42.45 19.56
N ALA A 59 9.97 -42.23 20.20
CA ALA A 59 9.22 -40.99 20.09
C ALA A 59 9.95 -39.80 20.74
N TYR A 60 10.51 -40.00 21.94
CA TYR A 60 11.32 -39.00 22.64
C TYR A 60 12.55 -38.60 21.82
N GLN A 61 13.32 -39.58 21.31
CA GLN A 61 14.51 -39.29 20.52
C GLN A 61 14.16 -38.55 19.22
N ARG A 62 13.09 -38.95 18.50
CA ARG A 62 12.60 -38.24 17.31
C ARG A 62 12.22 -36.80 17.59
N TRP A 63 11.58 -36.53 18.73
CA TRP A 63 11.28 -35.16 19.14
C TRP A 63 12.57 -34.37 19.41
N LYS A 64 13.54 -34.98 20.12
CA LYS A 64 14.83 -34.36 20.43
C LYS A 64 15.64 -34.03 19.18
N ASP A 65 15.77 -34.97 18.25
CA ASP A 65 16.42 -34.76 16.95
C ASP A 65 15.74 -33.63 16.15
N SER A 66 14.40 -33.57 16.20
CA SER A 66 13.62 -32.51 15.55
C SER A 66 13.83 -31.15 16.21
N ASN A 67 13.93 -31.12 17.54
CA ASN A 67 14.20 -29.92 18.33
C ASN A 67 15.60 -29.37 18.04
N ASP A 68 16.61 -30.22 18.05
CA ASP A 68 17.99 -29.80 17.79
C ASP A 68 18.17 -29.33 16.34
N MET A 69 17.50 -29.95 15.36
CA MET A 69 17.52 -29.46 13.98
C MET A 69 16.77 -28.13 13.83
N ALA A 70 15.65 -27.91 14.54
CA ALA A 70 14.97 -26.62 14.57
C ALA A 70 15.82 -25.52 15.23
N ARG A 71 16.50 -25.82 16.36
CA ARG A 71 17.47 -24.93 17.01
C ARG A 71 18.59 -24.55 16.04
N CYS A 72 19.16 -25.51 15.31
CA CYS A 72 20.18 -25.23 14.29
C CYS A 72 19.68 -24.25 13.21
N TYR A 73 18.45 -24.41 12.69
CA TYR A 73 17.88 -23.45 11.74
C TYR A 73 17.69 -22.05 12.34
N MET A 74 17.23 -21.96 13.59
CA MET A 74 17.03 -20.67 14.26
C MET A 74 18.36 -19.96 14.53
N MET A 75 19.32 -20.66 15.14
CA MET A 75 20.65 -20.11 15.47
C MET A 75 21.42 -19.70 14.21
N ALA A 76 21.46 -20.55 13.18
CA ALA A 76 22.17 -20.24 11.94
C ALA A 76 21.56 -19.06 11.15
N SER A 77 20.32 -18.65 11.46
CA SER A 77 19.59 -17.60 10.76
C SER A 77 19.31 -16.35 11.61
N MET A 78 19.99 -16.18 12.73
CA MET A 78 19.95 -14.96 13.53
C MET A 78 21.35 -14.31 13.60
N SER A 79 21.40 -13.01 13.90
CA SER A 79 22.67 -12.29 14.09
C SER A 79 23.51 -12.87 15.23
N ASN A 80 24.84 -12.71 15.17
CA ASN A 80 25.77 -13.23 16.18
C ASN A 80 25.44 -12.77 17.62
N VAL A 81 24.86 -11.58 17.79
CA VAL A 81 24.42 -11.07 19.10
C VAL A 81 23.25 -11.89 19.64
N LEU A 82 22.27 -12.19 18.79
CA LEU A 82 21.14 -13.05 19.16
C LEU A 82 21.60 -14.49 19.39
N GLN A 83 22.54 -15.02 18.60
CA GLN A 83 23.13 -16.34 18.84
C GLN A 83 23.73 -16.42 20.26
N ALA A 84 24.57 -15.46 20.64
CA ALA A 84 25.18 -15.41 21.97
C ALA A 84 24.16 -15.27 23.11
N GLN A 85 23.02 -14.59 22.88
CA GLN A 85 21.94 -14.47 23.87
C GLN A 85 21.12 -15.76 24.05
N HIS A 86 21.11 -16.66 23.06
CA HIS A 86 20.27 -17.86 23.04
C HIS A 86 21.06 -19.18 23.10
N GLU A 87 22.37 -19.13 23.38
CA GLU A 87 23.24 -20.31 23.34
C GLU A 87 22.85 -21.39 24.38
N ASP A 88 22.50 -20.97 25.60
CA ASP A 88 22.07 -21.86 26.69
C ASP A 88 20.63 -22.41 26.54
N TYR A 89 19.89 -21.99 25.50
CA TYR A 89 18.48 -22.37 25.34
C TYR A 89 18.35 -23.81 24.82
N ILE A 90 17.79 -24.68 25.67
CA ILE A 90 17.70 -26.13 25.47
C ILE A 90 16.73 -26.50 24.33
N THR A 91 15.67 -25.72 24.12
CA THR A 91 14.62 -26.03 23.13
C THR A 91 14.39 -24.90 22.13
N ALA A 92 14.04 -25.27 20.90
CA ALA A 92 13.65 -24.32 19.85
C ALA A 92 12.46 -23.45 20.29
N ARG A 93 11.56 -24.02 21.09
CA ARG A 93 10.43 -23.30 21.67
C ARG A 93 10.87 -22.19 22.63
N GLN A 94 11.76 -22.46 23.59
CA GLN A 94 12.25 -21.40 24.48
C GLN A 94 12.90 -20.25 23.70
N ILE A 95 13.61 -20.54 22.61
CA ILE A 95 14.20 -19.50 21.74
C ILE A 95 13.08 -18.68 21.08
N MET A 96 12.05 -19.34 20.53
CA MET A 96 10.92 -18.64 19.92
C MET A 96 10.15 -17.79 20.94
N ASP A 97 9.84 -18.36 22.11
CA ASP A 97 9.14 -17.67 23.20
C ASP A 97 9.90 -16.39 23.61
N ASN A 98 11.23 -16.44 23.77
CA ASN A 98 12.01 -15.25 24.11
C ASN A 98 12.13 -14.22 22.98
N LEU A 99 12.24 -14.67 21.72
CA LEU A 99 12.20 -13.76 20.57
C LEU A 99 10.83 -13.09 20.42
N GLU A 100 9.74 -13.78 20.79
CA GLU A 100 8.40 -13.20 20.89
C GLU A 100 8.30 -12.17 22.02
N ASP A 101 8.90 -12.41 23.19
CA ASP A 101 8.99 -11.41 24.27
C ASP A 101 9.80 -10.17 23.84
N MET A 102 10.92 -10.35 23.13
CA MET A 102 11.80 -9.26 22.69
C MET A 102 11.21 -8.40 21.56
N PHE A 103 10.57 -9.03 20.56
CA PHE A 103 10.20 -8.39 19.29
C PHE A 103 8.71 -8.47 18.95
N GLY A 104 7.94 -9.32 19.63
CA GLY A 104 6.51 -9.52 19.37
C GLY A 104 5.67 -8.26 19.64
N GLY A 105 6.03 -7.47 20.65
CA GLY A 105 5.39 -6.18 20.92
C GLY A 105 5.49 -5.21 19.74
N GLN A 106 6.70 -5.01 19.19
CA GLN A 106 6.93 -4.14 18.04
C GLN A 106 6.23 -4.67 16.77
N ALA A 107 6.16 -5.99 16.59
CA ALA A 107 5.43 -6.60 15.49
C ALA A 107 3.91 -6.37 15.60
N ALA A 108 3.36 -6.46 16.82
CA ALA A 108 1.96 -6.16 17.10
C ALA A 108 1.63 -4.67 16.93
N GLU A 109 2.51 -3.76 17.36
CA GLU A 109 2.37 -2.32 17.15
C GLU A 109 2.37 -1.97 15.65
N LYS A 110 3.32 -2.50 14.87
CA LYS A 110 3.35 -2.33 13.40
C LYS A 110 2.06 -2.84 12.73
N HIS A 111 1.54 -3.99 13.18
CA HIS A 111 0.26 -4.51 12.69
C HIS A 111 -0.91 -3.55 13.01
N GLN A 112 -0.98 -3.06 14.25
CA GLN A 112 -2.03 -2.13 14.70
C GLN A 112 -1.94 -0.77 13.98
N GLU A 113 -0.73 -0.25 13.76
CA GLU A 113 -0.51 0.99 13.01
C GLU A 113 -0.97 0.83 11.55
N ALA A 114 -0.57 -0.25 10.88
CA ALA A 114 -0.97 -0.53 9.50
C ALA A 114 -2.50 -0.66 9.36
N LEU A 115 -3.16 -1.35 10.29
CA LEU A 115 -4.63 -1.44 10.34
C LEU A 115 -5.28 -0.08 10.60
N SER A 116 -4.76 0.70 11.56
CA SER A 116 -5.26 2.04 11.88
C SER A 116 -5.14 2.98 10.67
N ASN A 117 -3.99 2.94 9.98
CA ASN A 117 -3.73 3.70 8.77
C ASN A 117 -4.70 3.34 7.63
N LEU A 118 -5.00 2.05 7.44
CA LEU A 118 -6.00 1.59 6.47
C LEU A 118 -7.42 2.02 6.85
N ILE A 119 -7.86 1.72 8.08
CA ILE A 119 -9.21 2.00 8.58
C ILE A 119 -9.52 3.50 8.59
N ASN A 120 -8.53 4.36 8.85
CA ASN A 120 -8.66 5.81 8.84
C ASN A 120 -8.35 6.46 7.47
N CYS A 121 -7.94 5.69 6.45
CA CYS A 121 -7.65 6.24 5.13
C CYS A 121 -8.94 6.70 4.44
N ARG A 122 -9.08 8.00 4.19
CA ARG A 122 -10.20 8.56 3.41
C ARG A 122 -9.67 9.47 2.32
N GLN A 123 -10.21 9.30 1.11
CA GLN A 123 -9.96 10.20 -0.01
C GLN A 123 -10.55 11.58 0.34
N LYS A 124 -9.78 12.64 0.11
CA LYS A 124 -10.28 14.01 0.23
C LYS A 124 -11.10 14.36 -1.01
N ASP A 125 -12.25 15.02 -0.84
CA ASP A 125 -13.07 15.52 -1.96
C ASP A 125 -12.19 16.28 -2.98
N GLY A 126 -12.35 16.00 -4.27
CA GLY A 126 -11.54 16.58 -5.36
C GLY A 126 -10.08 16.11 -5.48
N SER A 127 -9.54 15.29 -4.57
CA SER A 127 -8.15 14.81 -4.62
C SER A 127 -7.92 13.69 -5.64
N SER A 128 -6.66 13.58 -6.10
CA SER A 128 -6.19 12.61 -7.10
C SER A 128 -6.48 11.17 -6.68
N ILE A 129 -7.40 10.50 -7.40
CA ILE A 129 -7.75 9.11 -7.10
C ILE A 129 -6.58 8.15 -7.30
N LYS A 130 -5.63 8.48 -8.18
CA LYS A 130 -4.40 7.70 -8.39
C LYS A 130 -3.52 7.69 -7.15
N GLU A 131 -3.29 8.86 -6.56
CA GLU A 131 -2.47 9.00 -5.34
C GLU A 131 -3.14 8.31 -4.15
N HIS A 132 -4.47 8.47 -4.03
CA HIS A 132 -5.25 7.77 -3.00
C HIS A 132 -5.18 6.24 -3.15
N MET A 133 -5.38 5.70 -4.36
CA MET A 133 -5.28 4.26 -4.63
C MET A 133 -3.89 3.71 -4.32
N LEU A 134 -2.82 4.38 -4.75
CA LEU A 134 -1.45 3.97 -4.42
C LEU A 134 -1.20 3.94 -2.91
N LYS A 135 -1.76 4.90 -2.15
CA LYS A 135 -1.68 4.94 -0.69
C LYS A 135 -2.42 3.77 -0.04
N VAL A 136 -3.65 3.48 -0.46
CA VAL A 136 -4.44 2.35 0.07
C VAL A 136 -3.81 1.00 -0.29
N MET A 137 -3.27 0.84 -1.51
CA MET A 137 -2.51 -0.35 -1.91
C MET A 137 -1.26 -0.57 -1.03
N GLY A 138 -0.57 0.51 -0.65
CA GLY A 138 0.54 0.46 0.31
C GLY A 138 0.11 -0.10 1.67
N TYR A 139 -0.96 0.46 2.26
CA TYR A 139 -1.47 -0.01 3.55
C TYR A 139 -2.01 -1.46 3.50
N LEU A 140 -2.67 -1.87 2.42
CA LEU A 140 -3.10 -3.26 2.23
C LEU A 140 -1.90 -4.22 2.23
N ALA A 141 -0.84 -3.89 1.47
CA ALA A 141 0.38 -4.69 1.42
C ALA A 141 1.10 -4.74 2.78
N GLU A 142 1.10 -3.64 3.54
CA GLU A 142 1.68 -3.55 4.88
C GLU A 142 0.91 -4.43 5.90
N VAL A 143 -0.42 -4.32 5.92
CA VAL A 143 -1.30 -5.14 6.76
C VAL A 143 -1.15 -6.63 6.44
N GLN A 144 -1.06 -7.00 5.16
CA GLN A 144 -0.83 -8.40 4.73
C GLN A 144 0.58 -8.89 5.10
N THR A 145 1.61 -8.04 4.98
CA THR A 145 2.99 -8.38 5.40
C THR A 145 3.08 -8.58 6.91
N ASN A 146 2.29 -7.82 7.67
CA ASN A 146 2.12 -7.99 9.12
C ASN A 146 1.22 -9.18 9.52
N GLY A 147 0.84 -10.05 8.57
CA GLY A 147 0.25 -11.36 8.83
C GLY A 147 -1.28 -11.42 8.78
N ALA A 148 -1.96 -10.36 8.35
CA ALA A 148 -3.40 -10.42 8.08
C ALA A 148 -3.69 -11.15 6.76
N ASP A 149 -4.64 -12.08 6.78
CA ASP A 149 -5.23 -12.64 5.57
C ASP A 149 -6.42 -11.77 5.15
N ILE A 150 -6.35 -11.17 3.95
CA ILE A 150 -7.42 -10.33 3.39
C ILE A 150 -7.67 -10.80 1.97
N ASP A 151 -8.79 -11.47 1.77
CA ASP A 151 -9.24 -11.94 0.46
C ASP A 151 -9.54 -10.76 -0.50
N ALA A 152 -9.69 -11.08 -1.79
CA ALA A 152 -9.88 -10.07 -2.82
C ALA A 152 -11.20 -9.28 -2.69
N GLU A 153 -12.28 -9.89 -2.20
CA GLU A 153 -13.58 -9.23 -2.01
C GLU A 153 -13.56 -8.28 -0.81
N SER A 154 -12.91 -8.70 0.28
CA SER A 154 -12.62 -7.85 1.43
C SER A 154 -11.74 -6.67 1.06
N GLN A 155 -10.68 -6.86 0.26
CA GLN A 155 -9.83 -5.76 -0.24
C GLN A 155 -10.64 -4.74 -1.06
N LEU A 156 -11.49 -5.21 -2.00
CA LEU A 156 -12.35 -4.34 -2.79
C LEU A 156 -13.32 -3.55 -1.89
N THR A 157 -13.94 -4.21 -0.92
CA THR A 157 -14.86 -3.58 0.04
C THR A 157 -14.15 -2.50 0.85
N MET A 158 -12.99 -2.81 1.43
CA MET A 158 -12.17 -1.84 2.17
C MET A 158 -11.79 -0.64 1.30
N ILE A 159 -11.33 -0.86 0.07
CA ILE A 159 -11.01 0.21 -0.87
C ILE A 159 -12.21 1.12 -1.10
N PHE A 160 -13.40 0.57 -1.38
CA PHE A 160 -14.60 1.37 -1.59
C PHE A 160 -15.02 2.19 -0.38
N GLU A 161 -14.83 1.70 0.85
CA GLU A 161 -15.08 2.48 2.08
C GLU A 161 -14.03 3.60 2.31
N THR A 162 -12.87 3.55 1.64
CA THR A 162 -11.91 4.67 1.67
C THR A 162 -12.23 5.81 0.68
N LEU A 163 -13.08 5.57 -0.33
CA LEU A 163 -13.32 6.54 -1.40
C LEU A 163 -14.26 7.67 -0.97
N SER A 164 -14.16 8.82 -1.64
CA SER A 164 -15.09 9.92 -1.41
C SER A 164 -16.47 9.60 -2.00
N LYS A 165 -17.52 10.29 -1.49
CA LYS A 165 -18.91 10.15 -1.93
C LYS A 165 -19.11 10.31 -3.45
N GLU A 166 -18.20 11.00 -4.14
CA GLU A 166 -18.19 11.17 -5.60
C GLU A 166 -18.13 9.83 -6.35
N TYR A 167 -17.59 8.78 -5.73
CA TYR A 167 -17.40 7.45 -6.31
C TYR A 167 -18.53 6.46 -5.99
N ILE A 168 -19.58 6.86 -5.27
CA ILE A 168 -20.77 6.02 -5.01
C ILE A 168 -21.41 5.50 -6.33
N PRO A 169 -21.60 6.33 -7.39
CA PRO A 169 -22.13 5.84 -8.66
C PRO A 169 -21.21 4.82 -9.35
N PHE A 170 -19.89 4.95 -9.17
CA PHE A 170 -18.92 3.99 -9.68
C PHE A 170 -19.04 2.65 -8.93
N ARG A 171 -19.10 2.65 -7.59
CA ARG A 171 -19.29 1.44 -6.77
C ARG A 171 -20.56 0.68 -7.16
N ALA A 172 -21.68 1.40 -7.30
CA ALA A 172 -22.95 0.80 -7.72
C ALA A 172 -22.85 0.15 -9.12
N THR A 173 -22.24 0.85 -10.08
CA THR A 173 -22.02 0.33 -11.44
C THR A 173 -21.07 -0.88 -11.46
N PHE A 174 -20.01 -0.83 -10.64
CA PHE A 174 -19.02 -1.88 -10.53
C PHE A 174 -19.63 -3.16 -9.93
N ASN A 175 -20.39 -3.05 -8.84
CA ASN A 175 -21.06 -4.18 -8.20
C ASN A 175 -22.11 -4.87 -9.10
N LEU A 176 -22.70 -4.13 -10.05
CA LEU A 176 -23.61 -4.69 -11.06
C LEU A 176 -22.87 -5.30 -12.27
N SER A 177 -21.58 -5.04 -12.42
CA SER A 177 -20.77 -5.67 -13.45
C SER A 177 -20.38 -7.08 -13.03
N ALA A 178 -20.60 -8.08 -13.88
CA ALA A 178 -20.22 -9.47 -13.63
C ALA A 178 -18.69 -9.71 -13.74
N ARG A 179 -17.88 -8.74 -13.31
CA ARG A 179 -16.42 -8.78 -13.38
C ARG A 179 -15.86 -9.59 -12.22
N GLN A 180 -15.38 -10.79 -12.52
CA GLN A 180 -14.57 -11.59 -11.60
C GLN A 180 -13.10 -11.23 -11.76
N ASN A 181 -12.32 -11.31 -10.68
CA ASN A 181 -10.85 -11.23 -10.67
C ASN A 181 -10.23 -9.91 -11.18
N ILE A 182 -10.84 -8.75 -10.91
CA ILE A 182 -10.17 -7.46 -11.19
C ILE A 182 -8.93 -7.29 -10.30
N THR A 183 -7.82 -6.82 -10.87
CA THR A 183 -6.62 -6.46 -10.09
C THR A 183 -6.74 -5.04 -9.51
N LEU A 184 -6.03 -4.76 -8.42
CA LEU A 184 -6.01 -3.40 -7.82
C LEU A 184 -5.53 -2.32 -8.81
N THR A 185 -4.62 -2.69 -9.72
CA THR A 185 -4.11 -1.81 -10.79
C THR A 185 -5.19 -1.50 -11.83
N GLU A 186 -5.98 -2.48 -12.24
CA GLU A 186 -7.11 -2.27 -13.17
C GLU A 186 -8.22 -1.45 -12.51
N LEU A 187 -8.55 -1.73 -11.23
CA LEU A 187 -9.48 -0.92 -10.46
C LEU A 187 -9.03 0.55 -10.40
N MET A 188 -7.75 0.80 -10.10
CA MET A 188 -7.17 2.15 -10.13
C MET A 188 -7.32 2.78 -11.53
N GLN A 189 -7.09 2.06 -12.62
CA GLN A 189 -7.26 2.61 -13.98
C GLN A 189 -8.72 2.92 -14.32
N GLU A 190 -9.67 2.11 -13.89
CA GLU A 190 -11.11 2.34 -14.08
C GLU A 190 -11.59 3.54 -13.27
N LEU A 191 -11.17 3.66 -12.01
CA LEU A 191 -11.34 4.86 -11.18
C LEU A 191 -10.69 6.09 -11.85
N GLN A 192 -9.50 5.91 -12.43
CA GLN A 192 -8.78 6.75 -13.41
C GLN A 192 -9.66 7.33 -14.54
N LYS A 193 -10.49 6.47 -15.13
CA LYS A 193 -11.41 6.84 -16.22
C LYS A 193 -12.62 7.57 -15.66
N PHE A 194 -13.19 7.09 -14.55
CA PHE A 194 -14.32 7.72 -13.89
C PHE A 194 -14.02 9.14 -13.41
N GLU A 195 -12.87 9.37 -12.77
CA GLU A 195 -12.40 10.70 -12.34
C GLU A 195 -12.39 11.72 -13.50
N ARG A 196 -11.94 11.30 -14.68
CA ARG A 196 -11.94 12.15 -15.88
C ARG A 196 -13.35 12.43 -16.40
N MET A 197 -14.28 11.46 -16.32
CA MET A 197 -15.67 11.65 -16.71
C MET A 197 -16.40 12.64 -15.78
N ILE A 198 -16.24 12.51 -14.46
CA ILE A 198 -16.87 13.44 -13.51
C ILE A 198 -16.29 14.85 -13.66
N LYS A 199 -14.96 15.02 -13.73
CA LYS A 199 -14.32 16.34 -13.93
C LYS A 199 -14.72 16.98 -15.26
N GLY A 200 -14.83 16.20 -16.34
CA GLY A 200 -15.33 16.67 -17.63
C GLY A 200 -16.78 17.15 -17.56
N SER A 201 -17.65 16.41 -16.87
CA SER A 201 -19.05 16.78 -16.65
C SER A 201 -19.19 18.08 -15.84
N THR A 202 -18.41 18.23 -14.76
CA THR A 202 -18.40 19.45 -13.92
C THR A 202 -17.98 20.69 -14.71
N ILE A 203 -16.96 20.60 -15.57
CA ILE A 203 -16.52 21.72 -16.43
C ILE A 203 -17.65 22.12 -17.39
N VAL A 204 -18.35 21.16 -18.00
CA VAL A 204 -19.48 21.44 -18.89
C VAL A 204 -20.61 22.14 -18.12
N GLN A 205 -21.00 21.63 -16.95
CA GLN A 205 -22.06 22.26 -16.13
C GLN A 205 -21.70 23.69 -15.69
N ALA A 206 -20.46 23.93 -15.26
CA ALA A 206 -19.99 25.26 -14.88
C ALA A 206 -20.09 26.26 -16.06
N ASN A 207 -19.60 25.87 -17.24
CA ASN A 207 -19.65 26.70 -18.45
C ASN A 207 -21.11 27.01 -18.88
N PHE A 208 -22.04 26.05 -18.74
CA PHE A 208 -23.45 26.29 -19.02
C PHE A 208 -24.11 27.23 -18.00
N ALA A 209 -23.76 27.14 -16.71
CA ALA A 209 -24.26 28.05 -15.69
C ALA A 209 -23.75 29.48 -15.90
N GLU A 210 -22.47 29.63 -16.24
CA GLU A 210 -21.85 30.94 -16.52
C GLU A 210 -22.47 31.58 -17.78
N ALA A 211 -22.61 30.82 -18.88
CA ALA A 211 -23.29 31.29 -20.10
C ALA A 211 -24.78 31.62 -19.89
N SER A 212 -25.44 30.97 -18.93
CA SER A 212 -26.84 31.26 -18.55
C SER A 212 -26.96 32.49 -17.64
N SER A 213 -25.88 32.91 -16.98
CA SER A 213 -25.85 34.10 -16.12
C SER A 213 -25.73 35.42 -16.91
N SER A 214 -25.17 35.37 -18.12
CA SER A 214 -25.08 36.52 -19.03
C SER A 214 -26.42 36.85 -19.71
N LYS A 215 -27.32 37.53 -18.99
CA LYS A 215 -28.53 38.16 -19.58
C LYS A 215 -28.15 39.35 -20.48
N PRO A 216 -28.64 39.42 -21.74
CA PRO A 216 -28.63 40.67 -22.49
C PRO A 216 -29.69 41.62 -21.91
N SER A 217 -29.33 42.87 -21.63
CA SER A 217 -30.26 43.87 -21.12
C SER A 217 -31.27 44.31 -22.18
N SER A 218 -32.56 44.13 -21.92
CA SER A 218 -33.66 44.50 -22.82
C SER A 218 -33.91 46.01 -22.86
N GLY A 219 -33.24 46.72 -23.78
CA GLY A 219 -33.53 48.12 -24.12
C GLY A 219 -34.54 48.24 -25.28
N ASN A 220 -35.62 48.99 -25.08
CA ASN A 220 -36.80 48.94 -25.96
C ASN A 220 -36.89 50.13 -26.95
N ARG A 221 -37.17 49.84 -28.24
CA ARG A 221 -37.71 50.71 -29.32
C ARG A 221 -37.00 52.04 -29.68
N LYS A 222 -36.64 52.17 -30.97
CA LYS A 222 -37.47 52.89 -31.97
C LYS A 222 -37.02 52.63 -33.42
N LYS A 223 -37.98 52.47 -34.34
CA LYS A 223 -37.78 52.46 -35.80
C LYS A 223 -37.59 53.90 -36.31
N LYS A 224 -36.68 54.10 -37.27
CA LYS A 224 -36.84 55.09 -38.36
C LYS A 224 -36.08 54.60 -39.61
N GLN A 225 -36.76 54.54 -40.75
CA GLN A 225 -36.13 54.34 -42.06
C GLN A 225 -35.62 55.69 -42.59
N ILE A 226 -34.61 55.69 -43.47
CA ILE A 226 -34.68 56.20 -44.87
C ILE A 226 -33.27 56.33 -45.52
N ALA A 227 -33.24 56.11 -46.84
CA ALA A 227 -32.24 56.52 -47.85
C ALA A 227 -30.94 55.72 -48.10
N LYS A 228 -30.67 55.57 -49.42
CA LYS A 228 -29.46 55.07 -50.09
C LYS A 228 -28.51 56.23 -50.45
N LYS A 229 -27.34 55.86 -51.03
CA LYS A 229 -26.26 56.63 -51.70
C LYS A 229 -25.04 56.89 -50.80
N GLU A 230 -23.80 56.84 -51.27
CA GLU A 230 -23.24 56.36 -52.56
C GLU A 230 -21.78 55.92 -52.38
N SER A 231 -21.19 55.32 -53.42
CA SER A 231 -19.78 54.92 -53.46
C SER A 231 -18.78 56.09 -53.51
N SER A 232 -17.61 55.97 -52.88
CA SER A 232 -16.29 55.96 -53.56
C SER A 232 -15.09 55.97 -52.60
N SER A 233 -13.99 55.30 -53.03
CA SER A 233 -12.54 55.43 -52.70
C SER A 233 -12.07 56.05 -51.37
N VAL A 234 -11.00 55.59 -50.69
CA VAL A 234 -9.61 55.35 -51.20
C VAL A 234 -8.86 54.31 -50.31
N LEU A 235 -8.02 53.46 -50.92
CA LEU A 235 -6.88 52.73 -50.31
C LEU A 235 -5.57 53.46 -50.69
N PRO A 236 -4.46 53.49 -49.90
CA PRO A 236 -3.64 52.31 -49.54
C PRO A 236 -3.06 52.32 -48.08
N ASN A 237 -2.83 51.21 -47.37
CA ASN A 237 -1.90 50.05 -47.53
C ASN A 237 -0.57 50.19 -46.75
N ASN A 238 -0.04 49.04 -46.29
CA ASN A 238 1.24 48.78 -45.60
C ASN A 238 1.47 49.38 -44.19
N GLY A 239 1.97 48.62 -43.20
CA GLY A 239 2.16 47.16 -43.19
C GLY A 239 3.05 46.60 -42.05
N LYS A 240 3.14 45.26 -42.05
CA LYS A 240 4.19 44.41 -41.47
C LYS A 240 4.35 44.31 -39.93
N ASN A 241 3.88 43.16 -39.43
CA ASN A 241 4.42 42.43 -38.27
C ASN A 241 5.97 42.50 -38.13
N LYS A 242 6.48 42.60 -36.89
CA LYS A 242 7.27 41.52 -36.26
C LYS A 242 7.58 41.70 -34.76
N LYS A 243 7.35 40.61 -34.02
CA LYS A 243 7.83 40.30 -32.66
C LYS A 243 9.34 40.56 -32.46
N LYS A 244 9.77 41.07 -31.29
CA LYS A 244 10.33 40.30 -30.15
C LYS A 244 10.95 41.18 -29.04
N ASN A 245 10.73 40.78 -27.78
CA ASN A 245 11.53 41.13 -26.59
C ASN A 245 12.89 40.35 -26.64
N PRO A 246 13.94 40.61 -25.82
CA PRO A 246 13.84 40.82 -24.36
C PRO A 246 14.93 41.70 -23.67
N ASN A 247 14.94 41.63 -22.33
CA ASN A 247 16.01 41.96 -21.36
C ASN A 247 16.17 43.41 -20.87
N SER A 248 15.76 43.62 -19.61
CA SER A 248 16.67 44.20 -18.60
C SER A 248 16.69 43.27 -17.37
N LEU A 249 17.89 42.97 -16.87
CA LEU A 249 18.17 42.06 -15.75
C LEU A 249 18.79 42.87 -14.61
N SER A 250 18.22 42.80 -13.40
CA SER A 250 18.85 43.02 -12.07
C SER A 250 17.79 42.67 -11.01
N ALA A 251 17.96 41.84 -9.97
CA ALA A 251 19.07 41.66 -9.00
C ALA A 251 19.36 42.96 -8.22
N PHE A 252 19.54 43.06 -6.89
CA PHE A 252 19.70 42.14 -5.73
C PHE A 252 19.19 42.91 -4.45
N ILE A 253 19.25 42.50 -3.17
CA ILE A 253 19.91 41.41 -2.42
C ILE A 253 19.07 40.98 -1.17
N ALA A 254 19.70 40.29 -0.21
CA ALA A 254 19.27 39.89 1.15
C ALA A 254 18.83 41.04 2.10
N GLY A 255 18.24 40.82 3.29
CA GLY A 255 18.00 39.59 4.08
C GLY A 255 18.72 39.62 5.44
N ARG A 256 18.27 38.85 6.45
CA ARG A 256 19.06 38.60 7.69
C ARG A 256 18.61 37.36 8.49
N TRP A 257 19.56 36.78 9.21
CA TRP A 257 19.42 35.65 10.16
C TRP A 257 19.57 36.15 11.62
N GLY A 258 19.21 35.28 12.58
CA GLY A 258 19.45 35.41 14.01
C GLY A 258 18.12 35.53 14.79
N THR A 259 17.87 34.76 15.87
CA THR A 259 18.76 33.88 16.67
C THR A 259 18.14 32.52 16.90
#